data_AF-R6X1U6-F1
#
_entry.id   AF-R6X1U6-F1
#
_cell.length_a   1.000
_cell.length_b   1.000
_cell.length_c   1.000
_cell.angle_alpha   90.00
_cell.angle_beta   90.00
_cell.angle_gamma   90.00
#
_symmetry.space_group_name_H-M   'P 1'
#
loop_
_entity.id
_entity.type
_entity.pdbx_description
1 polymer ?
#
loop_
_entity_poly.entity_id
_entity_poly.type
_entity_poly.pdbx_seq_one_letter_code
_entity_poly.pdbx_strand_id
1 'polypeptide(L)'
;MSQFDTCFFERYAKISLETLLDRRFAELLNKDRPDLQSPDGVSLGIEVTRAMPETKEAAQSMIKEVAGVAPIPEDREDFDTILSSGYGYGLQGGRYVGTKEYDYWSMALPMRRIIESKVRKAGDGFYGSFKTLDLYVFCKDSLSEIEVLDIMRYTMRLQEGQEAKYNCLYLSEISGLDVCNLTGDISDTYRVARHPISSDLRKEFFHKALQQ
;
A
#
# COMPACT_ATOMS: atom_id res chain seq x y z
N MET A 1 7.84 6.50 24.56
CA MET A 1 6.51 5.97 24.20
C MET A 1 6.25 6.34 22.75
N SER A 2 5.75 5.41 21.92
CA SER A 2 5.60 5.61 20.47
C SER A 2 4.80 6.88 20.19
N GLN A 3 5.41 7.88 19.55
CA GLN A 3 4.77 9.17 19.25
C GLN A 3 3.65 9.06 18.19
N PHE A 4 3.46 7.86 17.63
CA PHE A 4 2.44 7.55 16.64
C PHE A 4 1.50 6.49 17.20
N ASP A 5 0.23 6.84 17.26
CA ASP A 5 -0.88 5.95 17.62
C ASP A 5 -1.11 4.91 16.50
N THR A 6 -1.65 3.74 16.85
CA THR A 6 -1.74 2.57 15.97
C THR A 6 -2.52 2.85 14.69
N CYS A 7 -3.45 3.81 14.72
CA CYS A 7 -4.35 4.15 13.63
C CYS A 7 -3.88 5.34 12.76
N PHE A 8 -2.61 5.76 12.85
CA PHE A 8 -2.10 6.89 12.06
C PHE A 8 -2.25 6.67 10.54
N PHE A 9 -1.83 5.50 10.04
CA PHE A 9 -1.86 5.19 8.61
C PHE A 9 -3.28 5.10 8.06
N GLU A 10 -4.20 4.58 8.87
CA GLU A 10 -5.62 4.48 8.55
C GLU A 10 -6.24 5.89 8.43
N ARG A 11 -5.95 6.77 9.39
CA ARG A 11 -6.37 8.18 9.34
C ARG A 11 -5.79 8.89 8.13
N TYR A 12 -4.50 8.70 7.86
CA TYR A 12 -3.86 9.29 6.69
C TYR A 12 -4.52 8.82 5.38
N ALA A 13 -4.75 7.51 5.23
CA ALA A 13 -5.42 6.95 4.07
C ALA A 13 -6.84 7.50 3.91
N LYS A 14 -7.60 7.62 5.00
CA LYS A 14 -8.93 8.25 4.99
C LYS A 14 -8.87 9.70 4.48
N ILE A 15 -7.97 10.51 5.03
CA ILE A 15 -7.82 11.93 4.67
C ILE A 15 -7.36 12.09 3.22
N SER A 16 -6.43 11.25 2.75
CA SER A 16 -5.95 11.31 1.36
C SER A 16 -7.08 10.94 0.38
N LEU A 17 -7.85 9.88 0.65
CA LEU A 17 -9.00 9.49 -0.16
C LEU A 17 -10.10 10.56 -0.17
N GLU A 18 -10.41 11.14 1.00
CA GLU A 18 -11.38 12.23 1.12
C GLU A 18 -10.98 13.45 0.28
N THR A 19 -9.70 13.85 0.37
CA THR A 19 -9.22 15.08 -0.25
C THR A 19 -9.03 14.92 -1.76
N LEU A 20 -8.53 13.76 -2.20
CA LEU A 20 -8.12 13.54 -3.58
C LEU A 20 -9.23 12.96 -4.46
N LEU A 21 -10.17 12.21 -3.89
CA LEU A 21 -11.17 11.47 -4.65
C LEU A 21 -12.60 11.96 -4.39
N ASP A 22 -13.12 11.75 -3.18
CA ASP A 22 -14.53 12.04 -2.89
C ASP A 22 -14.79 12.26 -1.39
N ARG A 23 -15.67 13.20 -1.05
CA ARG A 23 -16.03 13.50 0.35
C ARG A 23 -16.66 12.33 1.10
N ARG A 24 -17.23 11.34 0.41
CA ARG A 24 -17.81 10.13 1.04
C ARG A 24 -16.81 9.37 1.92
N PHE A 25 -15.51 9.46 1.64
CA PHE A 25 -14.48 8.82 2.45
C PHE A 25 -14.35 9.45 3.86
N ALA A 26 -14.85 10.69 4.05
CA ALA A 26 -14.86 11.36 5.36
C ALA A 26 -15.71 10.62 6.41
N GLU A 27 -16.71 9.85 5.98
CA GLU A 27 -17.63 9.13 6.87
C GLU A 27 -17.09 7.76 7.31
N LEU A 28 -15.95 7.31 6.76
CA LEU A 28 -15.36 6.02 7.12
C LEU A 28 -14.93 5.98 8.58
N LEU A 29 -15.16 4.84 9.21
CA LEU A 29 -14.81 4.56 10.61
C LEU A 29 -13.62 3.60 10.66
N ASN A 30 -12.66 3.88 11.55
CA ASN A 30 -11.59 2.94 11.87
C ASN A 30 -12.17 1.74 12.63
N LYS A 31 -11.87 0.53 12.16
CA LYS A 31 -12.34 -0.76 12.67
C LYS A 31 -11.22 -1.79 12.56
N ASP A 32 -11.38 -2.97 13.15
CA ASP A 32 -10.31 -3.98 13.15
C ASP A 32 -10.15 -4.66 11.77
N ARG A 33 -11.25 -4.99 11.07
CA ARG A 33 -11.21 -5.78 9.82
C ARG A 33 -12.40 -5.51 8.89
N PRO A 34 -12.18 -4.95 7.69
CA PRO A 34 -10.97 -4.23 7.27
C PRO A 34 -10.80 -2.91 8.04
N ASP A 35 -9.64 -2.27 7.92
CA ASP A 35 -9.23 -1.13 8.76
C ASP A 35 -10.17 0.09 8.67
N LEU A 36 -10.68 0.40 7.49
CA LEU A 36 -11.67 1.47 7.28
C LEU A 36 -12.98 0.90 6.76
N GLN A 37 -14.10 1.28 7.37
CA GLN A 37 -15.43 0.76 7.01
C GLN A 37 -16.48 1.86 6.91
N SER A 38 -17.43 1.69 6.00
CA SER A 38 -18.64 2.52 5.97
C SER A 38 -19.42 2.39 7.29
N PRO A 39 -20.16 3.44 7.73
CA PRO A 39 -20.89 3.41 8.99
C PRO A 39 -21.90 2.27 9.12
N ASP A 40 -22.43 1.78 7.99
CA ASP A 40 -23.35 0.63 7.94
C ASP A 40 -22.65 -0.74 8.06
N GLY A 41 -21.33 -0.77 8.06
CA GLY A 41 -20.50 -1.96 8.22
C GLY A 41 -20.50 -2.94 7.04
N VAL A 42 -21.12 -2.58 5.90
CA VAL A 42 -21.28 -3.53 4.77
C VAL A 42 -21.11 -2.91 3.38
N SER A 43 -21.27 -1.60 3.23
CA SER A 43 -21.21 -0.98 1.89
C SER A 43 -19.80 -0.86 1.34
N LEU A 44 -18.83 -0.44 2.16
CA LEU A 44 -17.44 -0.28 1.76
C LEU A 44 -16.51 -0.71 2.88
N GLY A 45 -15.53 -1.55 2.55
CA GLY A 45 -14.39 -1.87 3.40
C GLY A 45 -13.08 -1.53 2.68
N ILE A 46 -12.12 -0.92 3.37
CA ILE A 46 -10.79 -0.64 2.84
C ILE A 46 -9.75 -1.19 3.81
N GLU A 47 -8.96 -2.14 3.33
CA GLU A 47 -7.81 -2.66 4.07
C GLU A 47 -6.60 -1.75 3.83
N VAL A 48 -5.97 -1.27 4.90
CA VAL A 48 -4.83 -0.36 4.86
C VAL A 48 -3.55 -1.11 5.21
N THR A 49 -2.60 -1.11 4.29
CA THR A 49 -1.36 -1.84 4.46
C THR A 49 -0.14 -1.10 3.92
N ARG A 50 1.05 -1.64 4.19
CA ARG A 50 2.32 -1.00 3.91
C ARG A 50 3.24 -2.00 3.21
N ALA A 51 3.71 -1.66 2.02
CA ALA A 51 4.65 -2.47 1.26
C ALA A 51 6.09 -2.11 1.64
N MET A 52 6.50 -2.50 2.86
CA MET A 52 7.84 -2.25 3.38
C MET A 52 8.33 -3.43 4.23
N PRO A 53 9.64 -3.56 4.46
CA PRO A 53 10.15 -4.51 5.45
C PRO A 53 9.42 -4.33 6.79
N GLU A 54 9.08 -5.43 7.47
CA GLU A 54 8.36 -5.43 8.76
C GLU A 54 9.25 -4.96 9.94
N THR A 55 10.15 -4.00 9.69
CA THR A 55 11.03 -3.42 10.71
C THR A 55 10.46 -2.09 11.21
N LYS A 56 10.72 -1.80 12.48
CA LYS A 56 10.24 -0.56 13.14
C LYS A 56 10.89 0.68 12.50
N GLU A 57 12.11 0.51 12.02
CA GLU A 57 12.95 1.51 11.36
C GLU A 57 12.35 1.93 10.01
N ALA A 58 11.84 0.97 9.22
CA ALA A 58 11.19 1.27 7.94
C ALA A 58 9.89 2.07 8.14
N ALA A 59 9.09 1.71 9.15
CA ALA A 59 7.88 2.46 9.51
C ALA A 59 8.20 3.88 9.99
N GLN A 60 9.23 4.06 10.80
CA GLN A 60 9.65 5.39 11.29
C GLN A 60 10.25 6.26 10.17
N SER A 61 11.01 5.68 9.24
CA SER A 61 11.53 6.36 8.04
C SER A 61 10.38 6.93 7.21
N MET A 62 9.36 6.12 6.91
CA MET A 62 8.18 6.57 6.15
C MET A 62 7.46 7.71 6.85
N ILE A 63 7.26 7.62 8.17
CA ILE A 63 6.60 8.69 8.93
C ILE A 63 7.40 10.01 8.89
N LYS A 64 8.73 9.95 8.99
CA LYS A 64 9.60 11.13 8.86
C LYS A 64 9.53 11.75 7.47
N GLU A 65 9.52 10.92 6.43
CA GLU A 65 9.44 11.37 5.03
C GLU A 65 8.07 11.98 4.71
N VAL A 66 6.97 11.38 5.18
CA VAL A 66 5.61 11.94 5.08
C VAL A 66 5.49 13.26 5.85
N ALA A 67 6.18 13.40 6.99
CA ALA A 67 6.25 14.64 7.76
C ALA A 67 7.11 15.74 7.09
N GLY A 68 7.77 15.44 5.96
CA GLY A 68 8.67 16.39 5.29
C GLY A 68 9.97 16.63 6.04
N VAL A 69 10.35 15.76 6.98
CA VAL A 69 11.65 15.80 7.65
C VAL A 69 12.65 15.11 6.72
N ALA A 70 13.60 15.86 6.17
CA ALA A 70 14.69 15.28 5.39
C ALA A 70 15.45 14.28 6.26
N PRO A 71 15.76 13.06 5.77
CA PRO A 71 16.58 12.14 6.52
C PRO A 71 17.95 12.79 6.80
N ILE A 72 18.39 12.76 8.06
CA ILE A 72 19.74 13.15 8.43
C ILE A 72 20.69 12.17 7.71
N PRO A 73 21.70 12.64 6.96
CA PRO A 73 22.46 11.82 6.02
C PRO A 73 23.50 10.91 6.69
N GLU A 74 23.17 10.25 7.80
CA GLU A 74 24.05 9.26 8.43
C GLU A 74 23.79 7.82 7.95
N ASP A 75 22.63 7.53 7.34
CA ASP A 75 22.25 6.14 7.00
C ASP A 75 22.43 5.74 5.51
N ARG A 76 23.00 6.62 4.66
CA ARG A 76 23.13 6.31 3.22
C ARG A 76 24.29 5.37 2.91
N GLU A 77 25.40 5.43 3.64
CA GLU A 77 26.55 4.56 3.38
C GLU A 77 26.28 3.09 3.75
N ASP A 78 25.49 2.83 4.81
CA ASP A 78 25.11 1.47 5.18
C ASP A 78 24.12 0.85 4.17
N PHE A 79 23.20 1.65 3.61
CA PHE A 79 22.22 1.15 2.65
C PHE A 79 22.85 0.77 1.30
N ASP A 80 23.79 1.59 0.79
CA ASP A 80 24.53 1.30 -0.44
C ASP A 80 25.53 0.15 -0.24
N THR A 81 26.06 -0.05 0.97
CA THR A 81 26.91 -1.19 1.32
C THR A 81 26.11 -2.50 1.42
N ILE A 82 24.86 -2.45 1.91
CA ILE A 82 23.95 -3.61 1.98
C ILE A 82 23.47 -4.00 0.57
N LEU A 83 23.19 -3.02 -0.30
CA LEU A 83 22.80 -3.25 -1.69
C LEU A 83 23.97 -3.76 -2.56
N SER A 84 25.20 -3.27 -2.33
CA SER A 84 26.40 -3.68 -3.09
C SER A 84 27.01 -5.01 -2.64
N SER A 85 26.67 -5.51 -1.45
CA SER A 85 27.21 -6.77 -0.90
C SER A 85 26.36 -8.02 -1.21
N GLY A 86 25.23 -7.88 -1.90
CA GLY A 86 24.38 -9.02 -2.26
C GLY A 86 23.63 -9.65 -1.07
N TYR A 87 23.58 -8.97 0.08
CA TYR A 87 22.88 -9.40 1.29
C TYR A 87 21.39 -9.04 1.22
N GLY A 88 20.74 -9.51 0.16
CA GLY A 88 19.32 -9.37 -0.04
C GLY A 88 18.51 -10.63 0.19
N TYR A 89 19.08 -11.83 0.37
CA TYR A 89 18.27 -13.06 0.48
C TYR A 89 18.91 -14.25 1.20
N GLY A 90 18.22 -14.69 2.28
CA GLY A 90 17.97 -16.09 2.62
C GLY A 90 19.00 -16.86 3.47
N LEU A 91 18.70 -17.12 4.75
CA LEU A 91 19.27 -18.28 5.47
C LEU A 91 18.30 -18.88 6.51
N GLN A 92 17.59 -19.93 6.09
CA GLN A 92 17.64 -21.20 6.83
C GLN A 92 18.30 -22.22 5.90
N GLY A 93 19.51 -22.68 6.24
CA GLY A 93 20.08 -23.92 5.70
C GLY A 93 20.72 -23.91 4.31
N GLY A 94 21.03 -22.76 3.71
CA GLY A 94 22.02 -22.66 2.63
C GLY A 94 21.79 -23.52 1.37
N ARG A 95 20.54 -23.87 1.04
CA ARG A 95 20.21 -24.58 -0.20
C ARG A 95 19.25 -23.75 -1.05
N TYR A 96 19.77 -23.28 -2.18
CA TYR A 96 18.96 -22.79 -3.30
C TYR A 96 18.16 -23.97 -3.86
N VAL A 97 16.85 -23.96 -3.66
CA VAL A 97 15.90 -24.78 -4.41
C VAL A 97 14.88 -23.82 -5.01
N GLY A 98 15.07 -23.47 -6.27
CA GLY A 98 14.16 -22.58 -7.00
C GLY A 98 14.79 -22.08 -8.29
N THR A 99 14.34 -22.65 -9.40
CA THR A 99 14.69 -22.35 -10.79
C THR A 99 14.52 -20.87 -11.16
N LYS A 100 15.38 -20.38 -12.07
CA LYS A 100 15.28 -19.06 -12.71
C LYS A 100 13.88 -18.85 -13.33
N GLU A 101 12.98 -18.19 -12.62
CA GLU A 101 11.76 -17.63 -13.20
C GLU A 101 12.10 -16.26 -13.81
N TYR A 102 12.01 -16.22 -15.13
CA TYR A 102 12.20 -15.09 -16.04
C TYR A 102 11.65 -13.75 -15.52
N ASP A 103 12.51 -12.71 -15.57
CA ASP A 103 12.35 -11.28 -15.91
C ASP A 103 10.94 -10.62 -16.05
N TYR A 104 9.95 -11.05 -15.26
CA TYR A 104 8.63 -10.39 -15.14
C TYR A 104 8.49 -9.53 -13.88
N TRP A 105 9.59 -9.31 -13.13
CA TRP A 105 9.55 -8.79 -11.76
C TRP A 105 10.43 -7.54 -11.59
N SER A 106 9.92 -6.38 -11.99
CA SER A 106 10.38 -5.06 -11.48
C SER A 106 9.82 -4.77 -10.08
N MET A 107 8.73 -5.44 -9.67
CA MET A 107 8.11 -5.26 -8.37
C MET A 107 9.05 -5.66 -7.22
N ALA A 108 9.26 -4.74 -6.26
CA ALA A 108 9.95 -5.06 -5.02
C ALA A 108 9.27 -6.23 -4.30
N LEU A 109 10.05 -7.21 -3.83
CA LEU A 109 9.55 -8.38 -3.09
C LEU A 109 8.53 -8.06 -1.99
N PRO A 110 8.70 -6.98 -1.17
CA PRO A 110 7.71 -6.62 -0.16
C PRO A 110 6.32 -6.35 -0.75
N MET A 111 6.24 -5.70 -1.92
CA MET A 111 4.99 -5.41 -2.61
C MET A 111 4.28 -6.70 -3.06
N ARG A 112 5.03 -7.62 -3.68
CA ARG A 112 4.48 -8.91 -4.11
C ARG A 112 3.89 -9.68 -2.93
N ARG A 113 4.67 -9.82 -1.85
CA ARG A 113 4.26 -10.59 -0.66
C ARG A 113 3.03 -9.99 0.02
N ILE A 114 2.96 -8.66 0.14
CA ILE A 114 1.82 -8.02 0.79
C ILE A 114 0.57 -8.19 -0.05
N ILE A 115 0.64 -8.02 -1.37
CA ILE A 115 -0.50 -8.23 -2.27
C ILE A 115 -0.97 -9.68 -2.22
N GLU A 116 -0.07 -10.67 -2.37
CA GLU A 116 -0.41 -12.10 -2.26
C GLU A 116 -1.12 -12.41 -0.94
N SER A 117 -0.58 -11.90 0.18
CA SER A 117 -1.15 -12.10 1.51
C SER A 117 -2.54 -11.48 1.65
N LYS A 118 -2.73 -10.24 1.17
CA LYS A 118 -3.98 -9.49 1.32
C LYS A 118 -5.07 -9.97 0.38
N VAL A 119 -4.73 -10.36 -0.84
CA VAL A 119 -5.65 -10.99 -1.81
C VAL A 119 -6.11 -12.34 -1.29
N ARG A 120 -5.18 -13.20 -0.82
CA ARG A 120 -5.56 -14.50 -0.24
C ARG A 120 -6.50 -14.34 0.96
N LYS A 121 -6.21 -13.42 1.89
CA LYS A 121 -7.10 -13.13 3.02
C LYS A 121 -8.51 -12.71 2.56
N ALA A 122 -8.60 -11.87 1.53
CA ALA A 122 -9.89 -11.48 0.98
C ALA A 122 -10.63 -12.69 0.41
N GLY A 123 -9.97 -13.49 -0.44
CA GLY A 123 -10.54 -14.72 -1.00
C GLY A 123 -10.99 -15.75 0.04
N ASP A 124 -10.28 -15.85 1.16
CA ASP A 124 -10.62 -16.72 2.29
C ASP A 124 -11.78 -16.17 3.16
N GLY A 125 -12.33 -14.99 2.81
CA GLY A 125 -13.41 -14.34 3.55
C GLY A 125 -12.98 -13.70 4.87
N PHE A 126 -11.68 -13.49 5.09
CA PHE A 126 -11.11 -13.00 6.37
C PHE A 126 -11.68 -11.65 6.82
N TYR A 127 -12.01 -10.78 5.86
CA TYR A 127 -12.53 -9.44 6.15
C TYR A 127 -14.05 -9.42 6.32
N GLY A 128 -14.76 -10.51 6.00
CA GLY A 128 -16.23 -10.52 5.93
C GLY A 128 -16.76 -10.06 4.57
N SER A 129 -18.07 -9.87 4.48
CA SER A 129 -18.77 -9.57 3.22
C SER A 129 -19.04 -8.08 3.08
N PHE A 130 -18.46 -7.47 2.04
CA PHE A 130 -18.71 -6.08 1.65
C PHE A 130 -19.23 -6.02 0.22
N LYS A 131 -20.06 -5.02 -0.08
CA LYS A 131 -20.46 -4.73 -1.48
C LYS A 131 -19.27 -4.25 -2.31
N THR A 132 -18.36 -3.52 -1.68
CA THR A 132 -17.12 -3.04 -2.26
C THR A 132 -16.01 -3.22 -1.24
N LEU A 133 -14.95 -3.91 -1.64
CA LEU A 133 -13.77 -4.11 -0.82
C LEU A 133 -12.58 -3.49 -1.57
N ASP A 134 -11.83 -2.61 -0.95
CA ASP A 134 -10.67 -1.96 -1.57
C ASP A 134 -9.39 -2.22 -0.78
N LEU A 135 -8.24 -2.09 -1.44
CA LEU A 135 -6.93 -2.25 -0.83
C LEU A 135 -6.14 -0.95 -0.95
N TYR A 136 -5.67 -0.41 0.17
CA TYR A 136 -4.81 0.75 0.23
C TYR A 136 -3.40 0.34 0.64
N VAL A 137 -2.40 0.58 -0.21
CA VAL A 137 -1.01 0.20 0.03
C VAL A 137 -0.14 1.45 0.07
N PHE A 138 0.52 1.68 1.20
CA PHE A 138 1.60 2.67 1.28
C PHE A 138 2.88 2.11 0.66
N CYS A 139 3.43 2.85 -0.29
CA CYS A 139 4.66 2.55 -1.03
C CYS A 139 5.76 3.49 -0.54
N LYS A 140 6.91 2.94 -0.14
CA LYS A 140 8.09 3.76 0.17
C LYS A 140 8.77 4.26 -1.10
N ASP A 141 8.93 3.36 -2.07
CA ASP A 141 9.64 3.64 -3.31
C ASP A 141 8.73 4.33 -4.31
N SER A 142 9.33 5.17 -5.15
CA SER A 142 8.60 5.76 -6.27
C SER A 142 8.38 4.71 -7.36
N LEU A 143 7.13 4.58 -7.82
CA LEU A 143 6.70 3.65 -8.84
C LEU A 143 6.55 4.37 -10.18
N SER A 144 7.12 3.79 -11.22
CA SER A 144 6.85 4.17 -12.59
C SER A 144 5.45 3.73 -13.02
N GLU A 145 4.91 4.35 -14.07
CA GLU A 145 3.61 3.97 -14.64
C GLU A 145 3.55 2.49 -15.04
N ILE A 146 4.67 1.94 -15.54
CA ILE A 146 4.79 0.52 -15.90
C ILE A 146 4.67 -0.36 -14.65
N GLU A 147 5.35 -0.01 -13.55
CA GLU A 147 5.28 -0.76 -12.30
C GLU A 147 3.88 -0.73 -11.68
N VAL A 148 3.20 0.42 -11.73
CA VAL A 148 1.79 0.54 -11.29
C VAL A 148 0.89 -0.41 -12.09
N LEU A 149 1.03 -0.44 -13.42
CA LEU A 149 0.27 -1.33 -14.28
C LEU A 149 0.58 -2.81 -14.01
N ASP A 150 1.84 -3.16 -13.79
CA ASP A 150 2.25 -4.53 -13.48
C ASP A 150 1.70 -4.99 -12.13
N ILE A 151 1.75 -4.13 -11.10
CA ILE A 151 1.14 -4.37 -9.79
C ILE A 151 -0.38 -4.57 -9.91
N MET A 152 -1.06 -3.72 -10.68
CA MET A 152 -2.49 -3.84 -10.93
C MET A 152 -2.84 -5.16 -11.60
N ARG A 153 -2.19 -5.50 -12.72
CA ARG A 153 -2.41 -6.75 -13.46
C ARG A 153 -2.11 -7.97 -12.60
N TYR A 154 -1.04 -7.90 -11.82
CA TYR A 154 -0.68 -8.95 -10.90
C TYR A 154 -1.76 -9.17 -9.83
N THR A 155 -2.27 -8.10 -9.23
CA THR A 155 -3.38 -8.15 -8.28
C THR A 155 -4.63 -8.75 -8.91
N MET A 156 -5.00 -8.33 -10.13
CA MET A 156 -6.15 -8.88 -10.85
C MET A 156 -6.01 -10.40 -11.08
N ARG A 157 -4.83 -10.86 -11.55
CA ARG A 157 -4.54 -12.29 -11.76
C ARG A 157 -4.67 -13.11 -10.48
N LEU A 158 -4.18 -12.60 -9.35
CA LEU A 158 -4.29 -13.31 -8.06
C LEU A 158 -5.74 -13.50 -7.61
N GLN A 159 -6.64 -12.60 -8.01
CA GLN A 159 -8.06 -12.62 -7.66
C GLN A 159 -8.91 -13.47 -8.63
N GLU A 160 -8.32 -14.04 -9.67
CA GLU A 160 -9.01 -14.94 -10.57
C GLU A 160 -9.52 -16.18 -9.81
N GLY A 161 -10.79 -16.52 -10.01
CA GLY A 161 -11.44 -17.64 -9.32
C GLY A 161 -11.84 -17.41 -7.86
N GLN A 162 -11.50 -16.27 -7.25
CA GLN A 162 -11.93 -15.94 -5.88
C GLN A 162 -13.36 -15.38 -5.86
N GLU A 163 -14.13 -15.71 -4.82
CA GLU A 163 -15.49 -15.15 -4.64
C GLU A 163 -15.44 -13.70 -4.16
N ALA A 164 -14.63 -13.42 -3.13
CA ALA A 164 -14.37 -12.08 -2.65
C ALA A 164 -13.13 -11.49 -3.33
N LYS A 165 -13.25 -10.28 -3.86
CA LYS A 165 -12.19 -9.57 -4.60
C LYS A 165 -12.16 -8.12 -4.18
N TYR A 166 -10.98 -7.52 -4.24
CA TYR A 166 -10.82 -6.08 -4.23
C TYR A 166 -11.33 -5.46 -5.52
N ASN A 167 -12.06 -4.36 -5.38
CA ASN A 167 -12.60 -3.56 -6.46
C ASN A 167 -11.62 -2.47 -6.90
N CYS A 168 -10.94 -1.84 -5.94
CA CYS A 168 -9.93 -0.82 -6.19
C CYS A 168 -8.63 -1.12 -5.42
N LEU A 169 -7.51 -0.78 -6.04
CA LEU A 169 -6.18 -0.76 -5.43
C LEU A 169 -5.66 0.68 -5.43
N TYR A 170 -5.35 1.19 -4.25
CA TYR A 170 -4.73 2.49 -4.05
C TYR A 170 -3.24 2.29 -3.74
N LEU A 171 -2.36 2.79 -4.60
CA LEU A 171 -0.91 2.80 -4.37
C LEU A 171 -0.51 4.21 -3.94
N SER A 172 -0.25 4.38 -2.65
CA SER A 172 0.09 5.65 -2.04
C SER A 172 1.59 5.78 -1.91
N GLU A 173 2.20 6.47 -2.85
CA GLU A 173 3.57 6.96 -2.76
C GLU A 173 3.63 8.22 -1.89
N ILE A 174 4.84 8.71 -1.63
CA ILE A 174 5.03 9.97 -0.90
C ILE A 174 4.42 11.15 -1.69
N SER A 175 4.65 11.22 -3.00
CA SER A 175 4.31 12.37 -3.85
C SER A 175 3.07 12.15 -4.71
N GLY A 176 2.37 11.03 -4.55
CA GLY A 176 1.26 10.68 -5.43
C GLY A 176 0.42 9.54 -4.90
N LEU A 177 -0.80 9.47 -5.40
CA LEU A 177 -1.72 8.36 -5.19
C LEU A 177 -2.17 7.84 -6.56
N ASP A 178 -1.84 6.59 -6.88
CA ASP A 178 -2.38 5.92 -8.06
C ASP A 178 -3.63 5.11 -7.66
N VAL A 179 -4.73 5.37 -8.35
CA VAL A 179 -6.03 4.73 -8.16
C VAL A 179 -6.23 3.72 -9.29
N CYS A 180 -6.18 2.43 -8.96
CA CYS A 180 -6.28 1.35 -9.92
C CYS A 180 -7.65 0.65 -9.81
N ASN A 181 -8.44 0.67 -10.89
CA ASN A 181 -9.69 -0.06 -10.98
C ASN A 181 -9.44 -1.53 -11.37
N LEU A 182 -9.73 -2.44 -10.44
CA LEU A 182 -9.53 -3.89 -10.61
C LEU A 182 -10.76 -4.61 -11.19
N THR A 183 -11.83 -3.88 -11.50
CA THR A 183 -13.12 -4.44 -11.94
C THR A 183 -13.46 -4.10 -13.37
N GLY A 184 -14.48 -4.79 -13.90
CA GLY A 184 -15.02 -4.55 -15.23
C GLY A 184 -14.09 -4.95 -16.37
N ASP A 185 -14.56 -4.74 -17.59
CA ASP A 185 -13.80 -4.94 -18.83
C ASP A 185 -13.38 -3.57 -19.39
N ILE A 186 -12.45 -2.92 -18.69
CA ILE A 186 -11.88 -1.63 -19.05
C ILE A 186 -10.46 -1.87 -19.57
N SER A 187 -10.05 -1.17 -20.61
CA SER A 187 -8.67 -1.21 -21.08
C SER A 187 -7.72 -0.65 -20.01
N ASP A 188 -6.54 -1.26 -19.85
CA ASP A 188 -5.54 -0.89 -18.83
C ASP A 188 -5.23 0.60 -18.79
N THR A 189 -5.20 1.28 -19.95
CA THR A 189 -4.94 2.72 -20.06
C THR A 189 -5.95 3.58 -19.30
N TYR A 190 -7.16 3.08 -19.04
CA TYR A 190 -8.20 3.79 -18.31
C TYR A 190 -8.46 3.22 -16.91
N ARG A 191 -7.67 2.21 -16.49
CA ARG A 191 -7.78 1.62 -15.16
C ARG A 191 -7.03 2.39 -14.09
N VAL A 192 -6.03 3.17 -14.48
CA VAL A 192 -5.16 3.89 -13.53
C VAL A 192 -5.38 5.39 -13.65
N ALA A 193 -5.68 6.03 -12.52
CA ALA A 193 -5.71 7.49 -12.40
C ALA A 193 -4.70 7.95 -11.35
N ARG A 194 -3.79 8.85 -11.73
CA ARG A 194 -2.75 9.37 -10.84
C ARG A 194 -3.16 10.73 -10.27
N HIS A 195 -3.10 10.85 -8.95
CA HIS A 195 -3.37 12.07 -8.20
C HIS A 195 -2.08 12.56 -7.53
N PRO A 196 -1.47 13.67 -7.98
CA PRO A 196 -0.26 14.19 -7.37
C PRO A 196 -0.55 14.74 -5.96
N ILE A 197 0.36 14.48 -5.02
CA ILE A 197 0.30 14.99 -3.65
C ILE A 197 1.46 15.98 -3.45
N SER A 198 1.13 17.27 -3.36
CA SER A 198 2.10 18.32 -3.14
C SER A 198 2.71 18.27 -1.74
N SER A 199 3.82 18.98 -1.54
CA SER A 199 4.45 19.08 -0.22
C SER A 199 3.52 19.64 0.85
N ASP A 200 2.68 20.61 0.48
CA ASP A 200 1.73 21.25 1.40
C ASP A 200 0.59 20.29 1.75
N LEU A 201 0.08 19.54 0.77
CA LEU A 201 -0.93 18.49 1.02
C LEU A 201 -0.39 17.38 1.93
N ARG A 202 0.86 16.94 1.75
CA ARG A 202 1.48 15.95 2.65
C ARG A 202 1.51 16.43 4.09
N LYS A 203 1.92 17.68 4.33
CA LYS A 203 1.94 18.29 5.66
C LYS A 203 0.52 18.40 6.23
N GLU A 204 -0.44 18.82 5.41
CA GLU A 204 -1.84 18.90 5.80
C GLU A 204 -2.39 17.53 6.23
N PHE A 205 -2.18 16.49 5.42
CA PHE A 205 -2.62 15.14 5.71
C PHE A 205 -1.97 14.61 6.99
N PHE A 206 -0.66 14.84 7.14
CA PHE A 206 0.08 14.48 8.35
C PHE A 206 -0.48 15.16 9.60
N HIS A 207 -0.68 16.48 9.56
CA HIS A 207 -1.21 17.23 10.71
C HIS A 207 -2.64 16.82 11.05
N LYS A 208 -3.52 16.65 10.06
CA LYS A 208 -4.89 16.16 10.27
C LYS A 208 -4.90 14.75 10.86
N ALA A 209 -4.03 13.87 10.37
CA ALA A 209 -3.89 12.52 10.87
C ALA A 209 -3.42 12.48 12.34
N LEU A 210 -2.70 13.49 12.83
CA LEU A 210 -2.29 13.58 14.24
C LEU A 210 -3.36 14.14 15.19
N GLN A 211 -4.40 14.82 14.69
CA GLN A 211 -5.33 15.61 15.49
C GLN A 211 -6.67 14.93 15.81
N GLN A 212 -6.93 13.73 15.28
CA GLN A 212 -8.18 12.96 15.50
C GLN A 212 -7.98 11.78 16.44
#